data_AF-A0A813KX90-F1
#
_entry.id   AF-A0A813KX90-F1
#
_cell.length_a   1.000
_cell.length_b   1.000
_cell.length_c   1.000
_cell.angle_alpha   90.00
_cell.angle_beta   90.00
_cell.angle_gamma   90.00
#
_symmetry.space_group_name_H-M   'P 1'
#
loop_
_entity.id
_entity.type
_entity.pdbx_description
1 polymer ?
#
loop_
_entity_poly.entity_id
_entity_poly.type
_entity_poly.pdbx_seq_one_letter_code
_entity_poly.pdbx_strand_id
1 'polypeptide(L)'
;DGEAGAAPAADAKDTSDGGWKGFCTAFASILGRELETTAATEAPVLVETKIAQNLKDKKSEYKEKKILAAAAKAAKDAGHEKPDIMQKNFEMQFRKHATEGVVRLFNAVRDYQAHSQDDVQKMELKKLHISKRAKVITESSKEKFEHIWKKEKDAKTKKTSQSKVKPKTEQSADGDGAEGHDQLDEFA
;
A
#
# COMPACT_ATOMS: atom_id res chain seq x y z
N ASP A 1 -88.78 -25.91 -34.45
CA ASP A 1 -89.28 -24.53 -34.31
C ASP A 1 -88.67 -23.96 -33.04
N GLY A 2 -87.64 -23.11 -33.15
CA GLY A 2 -87.76 -21.65 -33.17
C GLY A 2 -87.93 -21.17 -31.72
N GLU A 3 -86.97 -20.49 -31.08
CA GLU A 3 -86.52 -19.15 -31.41
C GLU A 3 -85.19 -18.82 -30.68
N ALA A 4 -84.45 -17.86 -31.22
CA ALA A 4 -83.10 -17.47 -30.84
C ALA A 4 -83.06 -16.37 -29.76
N GLY A 5 -81.93 -16.33 -29.03
CA GLY A 5 -81.21 -15.09 -28.73
C GLY A 5 -81.53 -14.35 -27.43
N ALA A 6 -80.52 -14.19 -26.57
CA ALA A 6 -80.18 -12.92 -25.90
C ALA A 6 -78.80 -13.00 -25.23
N ALA A 7 -77.91 -12.07 -25.59
CA ALA A 7 -76.58 -11.88 -25.02
C ALA A 7 -76.64 -11.36 -23.56
N PRO A 8 -75.60 -11.56 -22.73
CA PRO A 8 -75.51 -10.91 -21.43
C PRO A 8 -75.08 -9.45 -21.61
N ALA A 9 -76.06 -8.54 -21.59
CA ALA A 9 -75.81 -7.12 -21.43
C ALA A 9 -75.34 -6.84 -20.00
N ALA A 10 -74.38 -5.93 -19.90
CA ALA A 10 -73.75 -5.46 -18.68
C ALA A 10 -74.79 -4.85 -17.72
N ASP A 11 -74.98 -5.47 -16.56
CA ASP A 11 -75.61 -4.81 -15.42
C ASP A 11 -74.55 -4.14 -14.56
N ALA A 12 -74.24 -2.90 -14.95
CA ALA A 12 -73.75 -1.88 -14.03
C ALA A 12 -74.80 -1.69 -12.94
N LYS A 13 -74.62 -2.35 -11.80
CA LYS A 13 -75.49 -2.16 -10.64
C LYS A 13 -75.01 -0.93 -9.87
N ASP A 14 -75.55 0.23 -10.24
CA ASP A 14 -75.55 1.41 -9.39
C ASP A 14 -76.12 1.04 -8.02
N THR A 15 -75.28 1.14 -6.99
CA THR A 15 -75.72 1.11 -5.58
C THR A 15 -75.16 2.35 -4.89
N SER A 16 -75.94 3.40 -4.98
CA SER A 16 -75.75 4.70 -4.32
C SER A 16 -76.03 4.62 -2.80
N ASP A 17 -75.39 3.67 -2.11
CA ASP A 17 -75.32 3.59 -0.62
C ASP A 17 -73.86 3.61 -0.11
N GLY A 18 -72.93 4.05 -0.95
CA GLY A 18 -71.48 3.84 -0.80
C GLY A 18 -70.72 4.85 0.06
N GLY A 19 -71.22 5.18 1.26
CA GLY A 19 -70.43 5.90 2.27
C GLY A 19 -69.23 5.09 2.79
N TRP A 20 -68.70 5.43 3.97
CA TRP A 20 -67.54 4.76 4.62
C TRP A 20 -67.53 3.22 4.49
N LYS A 21 -68.70 2.57 4.54
CA LYS A 21 -68.85 1.11 4.41
C LYS A 21 -68.50 0.58 3.01
N GLY A 22 -68.86 1.30 1.94
CA GLY A 22 -68.46 0.98 0.57
C GLY A 22 -66.96 1.16 0.34
N PHE A 23 -66.40 2.24 0.91
CA PHE A 23 -64.96 2.46 0.91
C PHE A 23 -64.19 1.35 1.67
N CYS A 24 -64.62 0.98 2.88
CA CYS A 24 -64.00 -0.11 3.62
C CYS A 24 -64.09 -1.45 2.89
N THR A 25 -65.21 -1.72 2.21
CA THR A 25 -65.39 -2.97 1.45
C THR A 25 -64.49 -3.00 0.21
N ALA A 26 -64.38 -1.89 -0.52
CA ALA A 26 -63.45 -1.76 -1.64
C ALA A 26 -61.98 -1.84 -1.18
N PHE A 27 -61.64 -1.18 -0.07
CA PHE A 27 -60.30 -1.18 0.49
C PHE A 27 -59.88 -2.57 1.01
N ALA A 28 -60.77 -3.29 1.69
CA ALA A 28 -60.55 -4.66 2.11
C ALA A 28 -60.38 -5.60 0.90
N SER A 29 -61.13 -5.38 -0.17
CA SER A 29 -60.99 -6.13 -1.43
C SER A 29 -59.63 -5.88 -2.11
N ILE A 30 -59.15 -4.63 -2.11
CA ILE A 30 -57.84 -4.28 -2.67
C ILE A 30 -56.69 -4.85 -1.83
N LEU A 31 -56.78 -4.76 -0.50
CA LEU A 31 -55.76 -5.31 0.41
C LEU A 31 -55.76 -6.84 0.46
N GLY A 32 -56.91 -7.49 0.23
CA GLY A 32 -57.04 -8.94 0.20
C GLY A 32 -56.67 -9.60 -1.13
N ARG A 33 -56.35 -8.81 -2.17
CA ARG A 33 -55.84 -9.33 -3.43
C ARG A 33 -54.40 -9.80 -3.26
N GLU A 34 -54.18 -11.10 -3.36
CA GLU A 34 -52.85 -11.67 -3.44
C GLU A 34 -52.27 -11.39 -4.84
N LEU A 35 -51.18 -10.63 -4.88
CA LEU A 35 -50.47 -10.37 -6.13
C LEU A 35 -49.70 -11.63 -6.49
N GLU A 36 -49.93 -12.19 -7.68
CA GLU A 36 -49.17 -13.32 -8.19
C GLU A 36 -47.72 -12.89 -8.46
N THR A 37 -46.87 -12.94 -7.45
CA THR A 37 -45.46 -12.52 -7.47
C THR A 37 -44.54 -13.46 -8.25
N THR A 38 -45.07 -14.20 -9.23
CA THR A 38 -44.34 -15.27 -9.93
C THR A 38 -43.47 -14.77 -11.09
N ALA A 39 -43.76 -13.59 -11.65
CA ALA A 39 -42.96 -12.97 -12.70
C ALA A 39 -42.08 -11.85 -12.14
N ALA A 40 -40.76 -12.01 -12.23
CA ALA A 40 -39.76 -11.03 -11.79
C ALA A 40 -39.89 -9.62 -12.43
N THR A 41 -40.70 -9.50 -13.48
CA THR A 41 -41.01 -8.27 -14.21
C THR A 41 -42.25 -7.51 -13.70
N GLU A 42 -43.16 -8.15 -12.95
CA GLU A 42 -44.38 -7.53 -12.40
C GLU A 42 -44.41 -7.46 -10.86
N ALA A 43 -43.29 -7.78 -10.20
CA ALA A 43 -43.19 -7.64 -8.75
C ALA A 43 -43.24 -6.15 -8.34
N PRO A 44 -44.07 -5.78 -7.34
CA PRO A 44 -44.10 -4.41 -6.81
C PRO A 44 -42.71 -3.95 -6.33
N VAL A 45 -42.40 -2.67 -6.54
CA VAL A 45 -41.07 -2.06 -6.33
C VAL A 45 -40.48 -2.28 -4.93
N LEU A 46 -41.33 -2.56 -3.93
CA LEU A 46 -40.94 -2.77 -2.53
C LEU A 46 -40.76 -4.24 -2.12
N VAL A 47 -40.98 -5.21 -3.01
CA VAL A 47 -40.72 -6.62 -2.72
C VAL A 47 -39.20 -6.85 -2.67
N GLU A 48 -38.73 -7.61 -1.69
CA GLU A 48 -37.33 -8.04 -1.63
C GLU A 48 -37.02 -8.95 -2.82
N THR A 49 -36.62 -8.36 -3.94
CA THR A 49 -36.16 -9.11 -5.10
C THR A 49 -34.88 -9.85 -4.76
N LYS A 50 -34.61 -10.92 -5.51
CA LYS A 50 -33.33 -11.66 -5.42
C LYS A 50 -32.12 -10.71 -5.51
N ILE A 51 -32.23 -9.62 -6.26
CA ILE A 51 -31.17 -8.61 -6.39
C ILE A 51 -30.96 -7.85 -5.08
N ALA A 52 -32.02 -7.43 -4.39
CA ALA A 52 -31.93 -6.74 -3.11
C ALA A 52 -31.30 -7.61 -2.02
N GLN A 53 -31.64 -8.91 -1.98
CA GLN A 53 -31.04 -9.88 -1.07
C GLN A 53 -29.55 -10.07 -1.37
N ASN A 54 -29.18 -10.33 -2.63
CA ASN A 54 -27.77 -10.42 -3.03
C ASN A 54 -26.96 -9.15 -2.71
N LEU A 55 -27.56 -7.96 -2.80
CA LEU A 55 -26.90 -6.71 -2.45
C LEU A 55 -26.67 -6.59 -0.94
N LYS A 56 -27.62 -7.06 -0.13
CA LYS A 56 -27.54 -7.09 1.33
C LYS A 56 -26.45 -8.06 1.78
N ASP A 57 -26.39 -9.24 1.17
CA ASP A 57 -25.39 -10.27 1.45
C ASP A 57 -23.98 -9.82 1.06
N LYS A 58 -23.81 -9.21 -0.13
CA LYS A 58 -22.52 -8.62 -0.52
C LYS A 58 -22.06 -7.51 0.45
N LYS A 59 -22.99 -6.72 0.99
CA LYS A 59 -22.68 -5.68 1.98
C LYS A 59 -22.29 -6.27 3.34
N SER A 60 -22.93 -7.34 3.80
CA SER A 60 -22.53 -8.02 5.05
C SER A 60 -21.17 -8.70 4.89
N GLU A 61 -20.97 -9.45 3.81
CA GLU A 61 -19.68 -10.09 3.51
C GLU A 61 -18.54 -9.09 3.43
N TYR A 62 -18.75 -7.93 2.81
CA TYR A 62 -17.71 -6.90 2.72
C TYR A 62 -17.35 -6.35 4.12
N LYS A 63 -18.34 -6.15 4.98
CA LYS A 63 -18.11 -5.70 6.37
C LYS A 63 -17.33 -6.75 7.16
N GLU A 64 -17.70 -8.02 7.04
CA GLU A 64 -17.02 -9.14 7.70
C GLU A 64 -15.57 -9.25 7.22
N LYS A 65 -15.35 -9.23 5.90
CA LYS A 65 -14.00 -9.25 5.30
C LYS A 65 -13.16 -8.06 5.76
N LYS A 66 -13.75 -6.86 5.87
CA LYS A 66 -13.06 -5.67 6.37
C LYS A 66 -12.67 -5.81 7.84
N ILE A 67 -13.55 -6.34 8.68
CA ILE A 67 -13.27 -6.57 10.10
C ILE A 67 -12.16 -7.61 10.27
N LEU A 68 -12.22 -8.74 9.55
CA LEU A 68 -11.18 -9.77 9.56
C LEU A 68 -9.84 -9.24 9.06
N ALA A 69 -9.83 -8.45 7.99
CA ALA A 69 -8.62 -7.82 7.48
C ALA A 69 -8.03 -6.82 8.48
N ALA A 70 -8.86 -6.04 9.15
CA ALA A 70 -8.43 -5.11 10.20
C ALA A 70 -7.86 -5.86 11.41
N ALA A 71 -8.51 -6.93 11.86
CA ALA A 71 -8.04 -7.77 12.96
C ALA A 71 -6.71 -8.47 12.61
N ALA A 72 -6.58 -9.02 11.40
CA ALA A 72 -5.36 -9.64 10.92
C ALA A 72 -4.22 -8.62 10.78
N LYS A 73 -4.53 -7.38 10.37
CA LYS A 73 -3.56 -6.30 10.33
C LYS A 73 -3.12 -5.88 11.73
N ALA A 74 -4.06 -5.71 12.67
CA ALA A 74 -3.75 -5.39 14.06
C ALA A 74 -2.88 -6.46 14.73
N ALA A 75 -3.11 -7.74 14.44
CA ALA A 75 -2.28 -8.84 14.95
C ALA A 75 -0.84 -8.80 14.40
N LYS A 76 -0.65 -8.39 13.14
CA LYS A 76 0.68 -8.22 12.53
C LYS A 76 1.39 -6.96 13.03
N ASP A 77 0.64 -5.90 13.25
CA ASP A 77 1.14 -4.60 13.70
C ASP A 77 1.24 -4.49 15.23
N ALA A 78 1.08 -5.61 15.97
CA ALA A 78 1.08 -5.62 17.44
C ALA A 78 2.36 -5.05 18.08
N GLY A 79 3.48 -5.01 17.35
CA GLY A 79 4.73 -4.39 17.79
C GLY A 79 5.06 -3.06 17.11
N HIS A 80 4.18 -2.56 16.23
CA HIS A 80 4.38 -1.31 15.51
C HIS A 80 3.57 -0.18 16.16
N GLU A 81 4.19 0.52 17.11
CA GLU A 81 3.64 1.75 17.66
C GLU A 81 4.05 2.93 16.77
N LYS A 82 3.06 3.66 16.24
CA LYS A 82 3.33 4.88 15.48
C LYS A 82 3.81 5.94 16.47
N PRO A 83 5.03 6.50 16.30
CA PRO A 83 5.56 7.46 17.27
C PRO A 83 4.67 8.69 17.32
N ASP A 84 4.27 9.07 18.53
CA ASP A 84 3.57 10.33 18.79
C ASP A 84 4.45 11.52 18.40
N ILE A 85 3.85 12.59 17.88
CA ILE A 85 4.54 13.75 17.32
C ILE A 85 5.45 14.39 18.36
N MET A 86 5.05 14.38 19.64
CA MET A 86 5.85 14.89 20.76
C MET A 86 7.02 13.96 21.13
N GLN A 87 6.89 12.65 20.94
CA GLN A 87 7.93 11.66 21.26
C GLN A 87 8.87 11.33 20.09
N LYS A 88 8.55 11.78 18.88
CA LYS A 88 9.35 11.56 17.67
C LYS A 88 10.80 12.02 17.81
N ASN A 89 11.05 13.14 18.48
CA ASN A 89 12.40 13.66 18.68
C ASN A 89 13.22 12.79 19.64
N PHE A 90 12.60 12.30 20.71
CA PHE A 90 13.23 11.41 21.68
C PHE A 90 13.62 10.06 21.03
N GLU A 91 12.69 9.45 20.31
CA GLU A 91 12.93 8.19 19.58
C GLU A 91 14.02 8.35 18.50
N MET A 92 14.04 9.48 17.80
CA MET A 92 15.09 9.76 16.81
C MET A 92 16.47 9.93 17.46
N GLN A 93 16.56 10.60 18.61
CA GLN A 93 17.81 10.72 19.37
C GLN A 93 18.26 9.36 19.92
N PHE A 94 17.33 8.55 20.43
CA PHE A 94 17.61 7.22 20.92
C PHE A 94 18.19 6.32 19.82
N ARG A 95 17.58 6.32 18.62
CA ARG A 95 18.11 5.62 17.45
C ARG A 95 19.51 6.08 17.09
N LYS A 96 19.76 7.40 17.09
CA LYS A 96 21.10 7.95 16.82
C LYS A 96 22.13 7.40 17.81
N HIS A 97 21.87 7.50 19.11
CA HIS A 97 22.80 7.00 20.13
C HIS A 97 23.02 5.48 20.04
N ALA A 98 21.98 4.70 19.78
CA ALA A 98 22.12 3.27 19.55
C ALA A 98 23.02 2.97 18.34
N THR A 99 22.82 3.68 17.23
CA THR A 99 23.65 3.51 16.02
C THR A 99 25.09 3.99 16.24
N GLU A 100 25.30 5.10 16.94
CA GLU A 100 26.62 5.60 17.33
C GLU A 100 27.39 4.57 18.16
N GLY A 101 26.72 3.93 19.13
CA GLY A 101 27.30 2.87 19.94
C GLY A 101 27.73 1.66 19.10
N VAL A 102 26.87 1.19 18.20
CA VAL A 102 27.19 0.06 17.30
C VAL A 102 28.36 0.39 16.38
N VAL A 103 28.37 1.59 15.78
CA VAL A 103 29.45 2.04 14.89
C VAL A 103 30.76 2.17 15.67
N ARG A 104 30.73 2.73 16.88
CA ARG A 104 31.92 2.85 17.73
C ARG A 104 32.50 1.48 18.07
N LEU A 105 31.67 0.51 18.42
CA LEU A 105 32.13 -0.85 18.72
C LEU A 105 32.66 -1.54 17.46
N PHE A 106 31.98 -1.40 16.33
CA PHE A 106 32.41 -1.96 15.05
C PHE A 106 33.78 -1.41 14.64
N ASN A 107 33.98 -0.10 14.75
CA ASN A 107 35.26 0.54 14.46
C ASN A 107 36.33 0.07 15.45
N ALA A 108 36.04 0.01 16.75
CA ALA A 108 36.99 -0.49 17.75
C ALA A 108 37.42 -1.95 17.49
N VAL A 109 36.48 -2.82 17.09
CA VAL A 109 36.77 -4.21 16.73
C VAL A 109 37.59 -4.28 15.44
N ARG A 110 37.27 -3.46 14.44
CA ARG A 110 38.03 -3.38 13.18
C ARG A 110 39.46 -2.90 13.42
N ASP A 111 39.62 -1.88 14.25
CA ASP A 111 40.92 -1.35 14.61
C ASP A 111 41.72 -2.39 15.40
N TYR A 112 41.11 -3.07 16.37
CA TYR A 112 41.78 -4.14 17.11
C TYR A 112 42.25 -5.29 16.19
N GLN A 113 41.41 -5.72 15.24
CA GLN A 113 41.79 -6.74 14.28
C GLN A 113 42.94 -6.29 13.38
N ALA A 114 42.91 -5.05 12.88
CA ALA A 114 43.99 -4.49 12.08
C ALA A 114 45.31 -4.37 12.86
N HIS A 115 45.26 -3.80 14.07
CA HIS A 115 46.44 -3.62 14.91
C HIS A 115 46.99 -4.94 15.43
N SER A 116 46.15 -5.93 15.76
CA SER A 116 46.62 -7.25 16.19
C SER A 116 47.41 -7.97 15.09
N GLN A 117 46.98 -7.86 13.82
CA GLN A 117 47.76 -8.40 12.70
C GLN A 117 49.09 -7.67 12.51
N ASP A 118 49.07 -6.34 12.62
CA ASP A 118 50.29 -5.53 12.51
C ASP A 118 51.26 -5.78 13.66
N ASP A 119 50.78 -5.96 14.88
CA ASP A 119 51.62 -6.19 16.05
C ASP A 119 52.19 -7.60 16.07
N VAL A 120 51.45 -8.61 15.61
CA VAL A 120 51.99 -9.96 15.35
C VAL A 120 53.09 -9.89 14.30
N GLN A 121 52.87 -9.20 13.17
CA GLN A 121 53.89 -9.00 12.14
C GLN A 121 55.13 -8.26 12.69
N LYS A 122 54.95 -7.20 13.49
CA LYS A 122 56.06 -6.47 14.11
C LYS A 122 56.84 -7.34 15.10
N MET A 123 56.16 -8.20 15.88
CA MET A 123 56.83 -9.12 16.80
C MET A 123 57.64 -10.18 16.05
N GLU A 124 57.11 -10.71 14.94
CA GLU A 124 57.83 -11.64 14.07
C GLU A 124 59.05 -10.98 13.41
N LEU A 125 58.89 -9.76 12.90
CA LEU A 125 59.98 -8.96 12.33
C LEU A 125 61.07 -8.64 13.37
N LYS A 126 60.69 -8.43 14.65
CA LYS A 126 61.61 -8.17 15.75
C LYS A 126 62.56 -9.34 16.03
N LYS A 127 62.12 -10.59 15.82
CA LYS A 127 62.91 -11.82 16.01
C LYS A 127 63.92 -12.08 14.89
N LEU A 128 63.79 -11.40 13.74
CA LEU A 128 64.68 -11.56 12.59
C LEU A 128 65.88 -10.60 12.65
N HIS A 129 67.04 -11.07 12.16
CA HIS A 129 68.24 -10.26 11.97
C HIS A 129 67.98 -9.05 11.05
N ILE A 130 68.66 -7.92 11.28
CA ILE A 130 68.36 -6.63 10.66
C ILE A 130 68.30 -6.68 9.11
N SER A 131 69.19 -7.48 8.50
CA SER A 131 69.24 -7.64 7.03
C SER A 131 68.09 -8.48 6.47
N LYS A 132 67.60 -9.46 7.22
CA LYS A 132 66.43 -10.27 6.85
C LYS A 132 65.15 -9.46 7.04
N ARG A 133 65.08 -8.65 8.10
CA ARG A 133 63.97 -7.72 8.34
C ARG A 133 63.77 -6.75 7.18
N ALA A 134 64.84 -6.13 6.67
CA ALA A 134 64.76 -5.22 5.54
C ALA A 134 64.16 -5.88 4.29
N LYS A 135 64.59 -7.12 3.96
CA LYS A 135 64.06 -7.88 2.81
C LYS A 135 62.57 -8.21 2.97
N VAL A 136 62.16 -8.70 4.14
CA VAL A 136 60.75 -9.01 4.41
C VAL A 136 59.88 -7.76 4.37
N ILE A 137 60.38 -6.60 4.85
CA ILE A 137 59.68 -5.33 4.75
C ILE A 137 59.53 -4.90 3.29
N THR A 138 60.57 -5.02 2.46
CA THR A 138 60.50 -4.66 1.03
C THR A 138 59.55 -5.58 0.26
N GLU A 139 59.53 -6.87 0.57
CA GLU A 139 58.68 -7.86 -0.08
C GLU A 139 57.21 -7.68 0.33
N SER A 140 56.92 -7.57 1.63
CA SER A 140 55.57 -7.26 2.12
C SER A 140 55.05 -5.89 1.64
N SER A 141 55.92 -4.90 1.43
CA SER A 141 55.53 -3.61 0.85
C SER A 141 55.17 -3.75 -0.63
N LYS A 142 55.88 -4.59 -1.38
CA LYS A 142 55.59 -4.89 -2.79
C LYS A 142 54.25 -5.64 -2.92
N GLU A 143 54.01 -6.64 -2.08
CA GLU A 143 52.75 -7.39 -2.06
C GLU A 143 51.55 -6.50 -1.71
N LYS A 144 51.68 -5.65 -0.68
CA LYS A 144 50.66 -4.65 -0.32
C LYS A 144 50.37 -3.69 -1.47
N PHE A 145 51.42 -3.21 -2.15
CA PHE A 145 51.27 -2.35 -3.33
C PHE A 145 50.53 -3.04 -4.47
N GLU A 146 50.89 -4.29 -4.80
CA GLU A 146 50.20 -5.06 -5.83
C GLU A 146 48.73 -5.31 -5.48
N HIS A 147 48.41 -5.57 -4.21
CA HIS A 147 47.04 -5.77 -3.76
C HIS A 147 46.20 -4.48 -3.90
N ILE A 148 46.76 -3.32 -3.52
CA ILE A 148 46.10 -2.02 -3.70
C ILE A 148 45.86 -1.74 -5.20
N TRP A 149 46.86 -2.01 -6.04
CA TRP A 149 46.78 -1.80 -7.48
C TRP A 149 45.73 -2.69 -8.17
N LYS A 150 45.65 -3.96 -7.75
CA LYS A 150 44.62 -4.91 -8.23
C LYS A 150 43.22 -4.46 -7.80
N LYS A 151 43.06 -4.07 -6.53
CA LYS A 151 41.79 -3.54 -6.00
C LYS A 151 41.31 -2.28 -6.73
N GLU A 152 42.23 -1.38 -7.10
CA GLU A 152 41.88 -0.17 -7.86
C GLU A 152 41.46 -0.50 -9.30
N LYS A 153 42.12 -1.47 -9.96
CA LYS A 153 41.68 -1.98 -11.27
C LYS A 153 40.28 -2.58 -11.20
N ASP A 154 40.02 -3.46 -10.23
CA ASP A 154 38.72 -4.10 -10.05
C ASP A 154 37.58 -3.12 -9.71
N ALA A 155 37.90 -2.05 -8.97
CA ALA A 155 36.96 -0.97 -8.67
C ALA A 155 36.60 -0.15 -9.92
N LYS A 156 37.55 0.06 -10.84
CA LYS A 156 37.30 0.76 -12.12
C LYS A 156 36.46 -0.08 -13.08
N THR A 157 36.67 -1.39 -13.14
CA THR A 157 35.83 -2.30 -13.97
C THR A 157 34.39 -2.41 -13.47
N LYS A 158 34.15 -2.35 -12.15
CA LYS A 158 32.79 -2.39 -11.59
C LYS A 158 31.99 -1.09 -11.78
N LYS A 159 32.63 0.07 -11.91
CA LYS A 159 31.94 1.34 -12.18
C LYS A 159 31.42 1.46 -13.61
N THR A 160 32.04 0.77 -14.59
CA THR A 160 31.60 0.83 -16.00
C THR A 160 30.40 -0.06 -16.31
N SER A 161 30.05 -1.01 -15.44
CA SER A 161 28.94 -1.96 -15.64
C SER A 161 27.64 -1.57 -14.92
N GLN A 162 27.66 -0.57 -14.03
CA GLN A 162 26.46 -0.10 -13.30
C GLN A 162 25.76 1.13 -13.91
N SER A 163 26.30 1.75 -14.97
CA SER A 163 25.74 2.96 -15.58
C SER A 163 24.77 2.72 -16.75
N LYS A 164 24.29 1.48 -16.98
CA LYS A 164 23.35 1.17 -18.06
C LYS A 164 21.97 0.74 -17.55
N VAL A 165 21.32 1.59 -16.77
CA VAL A 165 19.86 1.57 -16.58
C VAL A 165 19.31 2.90 -17.10
N LYS A 166 18.54 2.82 -18.19
CA LYS A 166 17.94 3.94 -18.93
C LYS A 166 16.87 4.65 -18.10
N PRO A 167 16.81 5.99 -18.04
CA PRO A 167 15.56 6.69 -17.76
C PRO A 167 14.73 6.73 -19.05
N LYS A 168 13.48 6.23 -18.99
CA LYS A 168 12.48 6.41 -20.04
C LYS A 168 11.94 7.84 -19.99
N THR A 169 12.06 8.52 -21.11
CA THR A 169 11.34 9.74 -21.50
C THR A 169 9.84 9.46 -21.57
N GLU A 170 9.03 10.23 -20.83
CA GLU A 170 7.61 10.47 -21.13
C GLU A 170 7.47 11.96 -21.44
N GLN A 171 7.13 12.27 -22.69
CA GLN A 171 6.64 13.55 -23.15
C GLN A 171 5.11 13.51 -23.09
N SER A 172 4.49 14.49 -22.43
CA SER A 172 3.16 14.98 -22.76
C SER A 172 3.28 16.48 -23.00
N ALA A 173 2.88 16.89 -24.20
CA ALA A 173 2.85 18.26 -24.67
C ALA A 173 1.69 19.07 -24.06
N ASP A 174 1.87 20.39 -24.12
CA ASP A 174 0.88 21.45 -24.40
C ASP A 174 0.83 22.56 -23.33
N GLY A 175 1.18 23.79 -23.74
CA GLY A 175 1.00 25.00 -22.94
C GLY A 175 1.93 26.17 -23.31
N ASP A 176 1.60 26.81 -24.42
CA ASP A 176 2.21 28.00 -25.05
C ASP A 176 2.21 29.27 -24.14
N GLY A 177 3.18 30.18 -24.32
CA GLY A 177 3.14 31.54 -23.76
C GLY A 177 4.50 32.17 -23.42
N ALA A 178 5.07 32.89 -24.38
CA ALA A 178 6.31 33.64 -24.29
C ALA A 178 6.14 35.06 -23.68
N GLU A 179 7.28 35.63 -23.27
CA GLU A 179 7.55 37.06 -22.95
C GLU A 179 6.93 37.58 -21.65
N GLY A 180 7.60 38.29 -20.73
CA GLY A 180 8.91 38.91 -20.68
C GLY A 180 8.87 40.01 -19.62
N HIS A 181 10.05 40.33 -19.07
CA HIS A 181 10.42 41.58 -18.39
C HIS A 181 10.41 41.66 -16.84
N ASP A 182 11.46 42.36 -16.42
CA ASP A 182 12.18 42.57 -15.17
C ASP A 182 11.41 43.30 -14.04
N GLN A 183 12.13 43.38 -12.90
CA GLN A 183 11.92 44.18 -11.69
C GLN A 183 11.01 43.49 -10.66
N LEU A 184 11.42 43.23 -9.43
CA LEU A 184 12.09 44.16 -8.51
C LEU A 184 13.00 43.40 -7.51
N ASP A 185 14.27 43.83 -7.44
CA ASP A 185 14.94 44.00 -6.15
C ASP A 185 14.27 45.20 -5.46
N GLU A 186 13.58 44.99 -4.34
CA GLU A 186 13.42 46.05 -3.32
C GLU A 186 12.95 45.50 -1.96
N PHE A 187 13.71 45.90 -0.94
CA PHE A 187 13.43 45.96 0.50
C PHE A 187 13.82 44.82 1.47
N ALA A 188 14.93 45.13 2.16
CA ALA A 188 15.28 44.95 3.58
C ALA A 188 16.17 43.75 3.97
#